data_AF-A0A923ZIV7-F1
#
_entry.id   AF-A0A923ZIV7-F1
#
_cell.length_a   1.000
_cell.length_b   1.000
_cell.length_c   1.000
_cell.angle_alpha   90.00
_cell.angle_beta   90.00
_cell.angle_gamma   90.00
#
_symmetry.space_group_name_H-M   'P 1'
#
loop_
_entity.id
_entity.type
_entity.pdbx_description
1 polymer ?
#
loop_
_entity_poly.entity_id
_entity_poly.type
_entity_poly.pdbx_seq_one_letter_code
_entity_poly.pdbx_strand_id
1 'polypeptide(L)'
;MIATLPVSGTRLAANELAAKLVSAEAAIDAAVAAVASLTAAMPLASQQANVGMHVGHEALMHAMESCSALVKARTNIIRSHKALAIAQHEVGLGAVGFNDTNCPPSAELAETTPQVRHLAAVA
;
A
#
# COMPACT_ATOMS: atom_id res chain seq x y z
N MET A 1 11.09 28.71 -18.04
CA MET A 1 10.80 29.72 -17.00
C MET A 1 10.20 28.98 -15.80
N ILE A 2 11.04 28.55 -14.86
CA ILE A 2 10.59 27.81 -13.68
C ILE A 2 10.27 28.87 -12.64
N ALA A 3 9.00 29.11 -12.36
CA ALA A 3 8.59 29.99 -11.28
C ALA A 3 9.02 29.35 -9.96
N THR A 4 10.09 29.85 -9.36
CA THR A 4 10.58 29.42 -8.05
C THR A 4 9.54 29.85 -7.02
N LEU A 5 8.61 28.96 -6.67
CA LEU A 5 7.68 29.19 -5.57
C LEU A 5 8.49 29.45 -4.29
N PRO A 6 8.04 30.38 -3.42
CA PRO A 6 8.69 30.58 -2.13
C PRO A 6 8.72 29.25 -1.37
N VAL A 7 9.79 28.98 -0.63
CA VAL A 7 10.02 27.70 0.10
C VAL A 7 8.82 27.28 0.96
N SER A 8 8.04 28.25 1.46
CA SER A 8 6.78 28.01 2.17
C SER A 8 5.69 27.40 1.29
N GLY A 9 5.52 27.87 0.06
CA GLY A 9 4.55 27.35 -0.92
C GLY A 9 4.91 25.95 -1.39
N THR A 10 6.19 25.69 -1.67
CA THR A 10 6.68 24.35 -2.06
C THR A 10 6.45 23.32 -0.95
N ARG A 11 6.68 23.71 0.30
CA ARG A 11 6.44 22.84 1.47
C ARG A 11 4.95 22.55 1.69
N LEU A 12 4.08 23.54 1.51
CA LEU A 12 2.63 23.35 1.62
C LEU A 12 2.13 22.35 0.58
N ALA A 13 2.55 22.50 -0.68
CA ALA A 13 2.19 21.59 -1.76
C ALA A 13 2.70 20.16 -1.51
N ALA A 14 3.92 20.02 -1.00
CA ALA A 14 4.49 18.71 -0.65
C ALA A 14 3.69 18.03 0.49
N ASN A 15 3.31 18.77 1.53
CA ASN A 15 2.49 18.24 2.63
C ASN A 15 1.10 17.81 2.14
N GLU A 16 0.46 18.61 1.27
CA GLU A 16 -0.83 18.24 0.68
C GLU A 16 -0.72 16.96 -0.15
N LEU A 17 0.34 16.85 -0.96
CA LEU A 17 0.57 15.66 -1.77
C LEU A 17 0.82 14.42 -0.91
N ALA A 18 1.61 14.53 0.16
CA ALA A 18 1.84 13.45 1.11
C ALA A 18 0.53 12.99 1.78
N ALA A 19 -0.33 13.92 2.18
CA ALA A 19 -1.64 13.58 2.74
C ALA A 19 -2.53 12.83 1.75
N LYS A 20 -2.56 13.27 0.47
CA LYS A 20 -3.31 12.56 -0.58
C LYS A 20 -2.75 11.17 -0.85
N LEU A 21 -1.43 11.00 -0.80
CA LEU A 21 -0.78 9.71 -1.01
C LEU A 21 -1.15 8.70 0.08
N VAL A 22 -1.07 9.10 1.35
CA VAL A 22 -1.48 8.25 2.49
C VAL A 22 -2.97 7.91 2.39
N SER A 23 -3.81 8.87 2.01
CA SER A 23 -5.24 8.61 1.78
C SER A 23 -5.47 7.61 0.65
N ALA A 24 -4.68 7.66 -0.43
CA ALA A 24 -4.78 6.72 -1.54
C ALA A 24 -4.36 5.30 -1.12
N GLU A 25 -3.28 5.18 -0.34
CA GLU A 25 -2.85 3.90 0.23
C GLU A 25 -3.96 3.26 1.09
N ALA A 26 -4.54 4.03 2.01
CA ALA A 26 -5.61 3.56 2.89
C ALA A 26 -6.87 3.15 2.11
N ALA A 27 -7.22 3.90 1.05
CA ALA A 27 -8.35 3.57 0.19
C ALA A 27 -8.15 2.24 -0.56
N ILE A 28 -6.94 1.97 -1.04
CA ILE A 28 -6.62 0.69 -1.69
C ILE A 28 -6.69 -0.46 -0.68
N ASP A 29 -6.21 -0.26 0.55
CA ASP A 29 -6.25 -1.29 1.60
C ASP A 29 -7.67 -1.66 1.99
N ALA A 30 -8.54 -0.65 2.14
CA ALA A 30 -9.96 -0.86 2.36
C ALA A 30 -10.61 -1.63 1.20
N ALA A 31 -10.25 -1.31 -0.06
CA ALA A 31 -10.75 -2.00 -1.23
C ALA A 31 -10.30 -3.47 -1.27
N VAL A 32 -9.02 -3.75 -0.98
CA VAL A 32 -8.49 -5.12 -0.89
C VAL A 32 -9.25 -5.92 0.17
N ALA A 33 -9.45 -5.35 1.36
CA ALA A 33 -10.19 -6.01 2.43
C ALA A 33 -11.63 -6.34 2.02
N ALA A 34 -12.34 -5.39 1.40
CA ALA A 34 -13.72 -5.59 0.95
C ALA A 34 -13.83 -6.69 -0.11
N VAL A 35 -12.94 -6.69 -1.12
CA VAL A 35 -12.96 -7.70 -2.20
C VAL A 35 -12.53 -9.07 -1.69
N ALA A 36 -11.55 -9.15 -0.78
CA ALA A 36 -11.17 -10.40 -0.14
C ALA A 36 -12.32 -11.00 0.67
N SER A 37 -13.05 -10.16 1.43
CA SER A 37 -14.23 -10.59 2.17
C SER A 37 -15.33 -11.11 1.25
N LEU A 38 -15.59 -10.44 0.12
CA LEU A 38 -16.56 -10.91 -0.88
C LEU A 38 -16.14 -12.26 -1.47
N THR A 39 -14.87 -12.40 -1.85
CA THR A 39 -14.29 -13.62 -2.40
C THR A 39 -14.44 -14.80 -1.43
N ALA A 40 -14.26 -14.58 -0.13
CA ALA A 40 -14.46 -15.61 0.89
C ALA A 40 -15.95 -15.96 1.09
N ALA A 41 -16.85 -14.99 0.98
CA ALA A 41 -18.28 -15.19 1.19
C ALA A 41 -18.95 -16.06 0.10
N MET A 42 -18.50 -15.95 -1.16
CA MET A 42 -19.10 -16.68 -2.28
C MET A 42 -19.11 -18.22 -2.10
N PRO A 43 -17.98 -18.91 -1.85
CA PRO A 43 -18.00 -20.36 -1.65
C PRO A 43 -18.77 -20.78 -0.40
N LEU A 44 -18.78 -19.96 0.65
CA LEU A 44 -19.57 -20.22 1.86
C LEU A 44 -21.07 -20.14 1.57
N ALA A 45 -21.50 -19.14 0.79
CA ALA A 45 -22.89 -19.01 0.37
C ALA A 45 -23.34 -20.20 -0.49
N SER A 46 -22.50 -20.68 -1.42
CA SER A 46 -22.81 -21.88 -2.21
C SER A 46 -22.96 -23.14 -1.33
N GLN A 47 -22.11 -23.31 -0.32
CA GLN A 47 -22.23 -24.40 0.66
C GLN A 47 -23.51 -24.30 1.47
N GLN A 48 -23.84 -23.11 1.99
CA GLN A 48 -25.07 -22.87 2.76
C GLN A 48 -26.33 -23.12 1.95
N ALA A 49 -26.31 -22.81 0.65
CA ALA A 49 -27.41 -23.05 -0.26
C ALA A 49 -27.48 -24.50 -0.77
N ASN A 50 -26.54 -25.37 -0.39
CA ASN A 50 -26.41 -26.75 -0.88
C ASN A 50 -26.40 -26.85 -2.41
N VAL A 51 -25.75 -25.87 -3.07
CA VAL A 51 -25.55 -25.86 -4.52
C VAL A 51 -24.10 -26.17 -4.86
N GLY A 52 -23.88 -26.74 -6.04
CA GLY A 52 -22.52 -27.04 -6.51
C GLY A 52 -21.69 -25.76 -6.67
N MET A 53 -20.39 -25.85 -6.38
CA MET A 53 -19.44 -24.72 -6.42
C MET A 53 -19.26 -24.11 -7.82
N HIS A 54 -19.70 -24.80 -8.88
CA HIS A 54 -19.79 -24.24 -10.23
C HIS A 54 -20.78 -23.06 -10.29
N VAL A 55 -21.79 -23.04 -9.41
CA VAL A 55 -22.71 -21.92 -9.25
C VAL A 55 -21.95 -20.76 -8.61
N GLY A 56 -21.57 -19.79 -9.45
CA GLY A 56 -20.80 -18.60 -9.05
C GLY A 56 -19.31 -18.67 -9.32
N HIS A 57 -18.79 -19.74 -9.95
CA HIS A 57 -17.35 -19.89 -10.22
C HIS A 57 -16.76 -18.71 -11.02
N GLU A 58 -17.41 -18.31 -12.12
CA GLU A 58 -16.96 -17.18 -12.93
C GLU A 58 -16.94 -15.87 -12.13
N ALA A 59 -17.95 -15.64 -11.28
CA ALA A 59 -17.99 -14.46 -10.41
C ALA A 59 -16.85 -14.49 -9.38
N LEU A 60 -16.54 -15.66 -8.82
CA LEU A 60 -15.41 -15.85 -7.91
C LEU A 60 -14.07 -15.56 -8.61
N MET A 61 -13.89 -16.06 -9.83
CA MET A 61 -12.70 -15.80 -10.64
C MET A 61 -12.50 -14.30 -10.90
N HIS A 62 -13.56 -13.59 -11.28
CA HIS A 62 -13.49 -12.13 -11.49
C HIS A 62 -13.20 -11.37 -10.19
N ALA A 63 -13.77 -11.78 -9.05
CA ALA A 63 -13.48 -11.18 -7.76
C ALA A 63 -12.01 -11.38 -7.34
N MET A 64 -11.47 -12.59 -7.55
CA MET A 64 -10.06 -12.89 -7.29
C MET A 64 -9.12 -12.07 -8.19
N GLU A 65 -9.41 -11.94 -9.48
CA GLU A 65 -8.61 -11.11 -10.40
C GLU A 65 -8.66 -9.63 -9.99
N SER A 66 -9.83 -9.13 -9.60
CA SER A 66 -9.98 -7.76 -9.08
C SER A 66 -9.13 -7.53 -7.83
N CYS A 67 -9.12 -8.50 -6.90
CA CYS A 67 -8.28 -8.45 -5.69
C CYS A 67 -6.78 -8.39 -6.05
N SER A 68 -6.35 -9.25 -6.98
CA SER A 68 -4.97 -9.28 -7.50
C SER A 68 -4.57 -7.93 -8.11
N ALA A 69 -5.46 -7.33 -8.90
CA ALA A 69 -5.24 -6.01 -9.50
C ALA A 69 -5.08 -4.90 -8.45
N LEU A 70 -5.87 -4.92 -7.36
CA LEU A 70 -5.74 -3.96 -6.26
C LEU A 70 -4.40 -4.11 -5.52
N VAL A 71 -3.94 -5.34 -5.27
CA VAL A 71 -2.63 -5.58 -4.63
C VAL A 71 -1.47 -5.07 -5.52
N LYS A 72 -1.58 -5.26 -6.84
CA LYS A 72 -0.62 -4.68 -7.80
C LYS A 72 -0.68 -3.15 -7.79
N ALA A 73 -1.88 -2.57 -7.72
CA ALA A 73 -2.05 -1.12 -7.61
C ALA A 73 -1.40 -0.57 -6.32
N ARG A 74 -1.56 -1.25 -5.17
CA ARG A 74 -0.87 -0.87 -3.93
C ARG A 74 0.64 -0.87 -4.09
N THR A 75 1.19 -1.90 -4.73
CA THR A 75 2.63 -1.98 -5.02
C THR A 75 3.11 -0.77 -5.84
N ASN A 76 2.33 -0.34 -6.83
CA ASN A 76 2.66 0.84 -7.63
C ASN A 76 2.59 2.13 -6.81
N ILE A 77 1.61 2.29 -5.92
CA ILE A 77 1.54 3.46 -5.02
C ILE A 77 2.72 3.52 -4.05
N ILE A 78 3.16 2.38 -3.50
CA ILE A 78 4.37 2.32 -2.65
C ILE A 78 5.61 2.77 -3.43
N ARG A 79 5.72 2.37 -4.70
CA ARG A 79 6.82 2.83 -5.59
C ARG A 79 6.73 4.34 -5.84
N SER A 80 5.53 4.87 -6.09
CA SER A 80 5.31 6.31 -6.21
C SER A 80 5.70 7.06 -4.94
N HIS A 81 5.38 6.53 -3.76
CA HIS A 81 5.80 7.09 -2.47
C HIS A 81 7.32 7.20 -2.38
N LYS A 82 8.04 6.10 -2.64
CA LYS A 82 9.50 6.11 -2.63
C LYS A 82 10.09 7.11 -3.62
N ALA A 83 9.53 7.20 -4.83
CA ALA A 83 9.97 8.17 -5.83
C ALA A 83 9.73 9.62 -5.39
N LEU A 84 8.59 9.91 -4.75
CA LEU A 84 8.29 11.23 -4.20
C LEU A 84 9.20 11.61 -3.03
N ALA A 85 9.61 10.64 -2.20
CA ALA A 85 10.59 10.88 -1.14
C ALA A 85 11.95 11.31 -1.73
N ILE A 86 12.39 10.69 -2.82
CA ILE A 86 13.60 11.12 -3.55
C ILE A 86 13.41 12.54 -4.11
N ALA A 87 12.29 12.80 -4.78
CA ALA A 87 11.99 14.12 -5.36
C ALA A 87 11.94 15.24 -4.31
N GLN A 88 11.52 14.94 -3.06
CA GLN A 88 11.53 15.90 -1.94
C GLN A 88 12.94 16.44 -1.68
N HIS A 89 13.96 15.58 -1.78
CA HIS A 89 15.35 16.01 -1.61
C HIS A 89 15.82 16.90 -2.76
N GLU A 90 15.41 16.60 -3.99
CA GLU A 90 15.77 17.39 -5.18
C GLU A 90 15.23 18.83 -5.13
N VAL A 91 14.08 19.05 -4.50
CA VAL A 91 13.46 20.38 -4.35
C VAL A 91 13.89 21.13 -3.08
N GLY A 92 14.95 20.66 -2.39
CA GLY A 92 15.51 21.35 -1.22
C GLY A 92 14.62 21.31 0.02
N LEU A 93 13.70 20.34 0.10
CA LEU A 93 12.89 20.09 1.30
C LEU A 93 13.56 19.10 2.28
N GLY A 94 14.79 18.66 1.98
CA GLY A 94 15.55 17.70 2.79
C GLY A 94 16.10 18.29 4.09
N ALA A 95 15.90 17.55 5.19
CA ALA A 95 16.42 17.76 6.54
C ALA A 95 15.72 18.79 7.44
N VAL A 96 14.40 18.65 7.62
CA VAL A 96 13.80 18.86 8.96
C VAL A 96 12.92 17.65 9.22
N GLY A 97 13.39 16.75 10.09
CA GLY A 97 12.86 15.40 10.27
C GLY A 97 11.35 15.36 10.44
N PHE A 98 10.66 14.81 9.45
CA PHE A 98 9.41 14.11 9.72
C PHE A 98 9.82 12.89 10.54
N ASN A 99 9.40 12.84 11.81
CA ASN A 99 9.61 11.71 12.69
C ASN A 99 9.11 10.45 11.98
N ASP A 100 10.06 9.65 11.51
CA ASP A 100 9.89 8.59 10.53
C ASP A 100 9.33 7.31 11.16
N THR A 101 8.19 7.43 11.83
CA THR A 101 7.54 6.29 12.49
C THR A 101 6.68 5.46 11.53
N ASN A 102 6.59 5.84 10.25
CA ASN A 102 5.69 5.17 9.30
C ASN A 102 6.28 4.93 7.90
N CYS A 103 7.51 5.35 7.58
CA CYS A 103 8.22 4.80 6.44
C CYS A 103 8.89 3.49 6.89
N PRO A 104 8.57 2.33 6.30
CA PRO A 104 9.36 1.15 6.54
C PRO A 104 10.80 1.46 6.08
N PRO A 105 11.82 1.25 6.93
CA PRO A 105 13.18 1.63 6.60
C PRO A 105 13.58 0.96 5.30
N SER A 106 14.06 1.77 4.36
CA SER A 106 14.73 1.26 3.16
C SER A 106 15.87 0.37 3.62
N ALA A 107 15.68 -0.95 3.46
CA ALA A 107 16.65 -1.96 3.83
C ALA A 107 17.86 -1.86 2.90
N GLU A 108 18.75 -0.93 3.17
CA GLU A 108 20.12 -0.96 2.67
C GLU A 108 21.04 -0.21 3.64
N LEU A 109 22.00 -0.97 4.18
CA LEU A 109 23.13 -0.60 5.04
C LEU A 109 22.85 -0.46 6.55
N ALA A 110 22.37 -1.55 7.15
CA ALA A 110 22.75 -1.88 8.52
C ALA A 110 23.40 -3.27 8.54
N GLU A 111 24.70 -3.32 8.27
CA GLU A 111 25.54 -4.43 8.73
C GLU A 111 25.50 -4.46 10.26
N THR A 112 24.57 -5.24 10.81
CA THR A 112 24.68 -5.75 12.18
C THR A 112 24.30 -7.23 12.15
N THR A 113 25.33 -8.04 12.41
CA THR A 113 25.41 -9.45 12.83
C THR A 113 24.08 -10.22 13.03
N PRO A 114 23.95 -11.47 12.52
CA PRO A 114 22.67 -12.18 12.54
C PRO A 114 22.34 -12.67 13.96
N GLN A 115 21.36 -12.04 14.61
CA GLN A 115 20.63 -12.71 15.68
C GLN A 115 19.54 -13.58 15.05
N VAL A 116 19.80 -14.88 15.00
CA VAL A 116 18.82 -15.89 14.61
C VAL A 116 17.70 -15.90 15.65
N ARG A 117 16.59 -15.21 15.38
CA ARG A 117 15.34 -15.40 16.11
C ARG A 117 14.57 -16.54 15.47
N HIS A 118 14.60 -17.70 16.11
CA HIS A 118 13.67 -18.78 15.80
C HIS A 118 12.24 -18.28 16.09
N LEU A 119 11.44 -18.11 15.04
CA LEU A 119 9.99 -17.96 15.18
C LEU A 119 9.41 -19.33 15.46
N ALA A 120 8.96 -19.54 16.69
CA ALA A 120 8.10 -20.65 17.03
C ALA A 120 6.78 -20.50 16.27
N ALA A 121 6.39 -21.53 15.52
CA ALA A 121 5.07 -21.63 14.93
C ALA A 121 4.02 -21.57 16.05
N VAL A 122 3.08 -20.63 15.94
CA VAL A 122 1.84 -20.69 16.73
C VAL A 122 0.93 -21.66 16.01
N ALA A 123 0.60 -22.75 16.70
CA ALA A 123 -0.34 -23.79 16.30
C ALA A 123 -1.78 -23.26 16.24
#